data_AF-A0A973W6R2-F1
#
_entry.id   AF-A0A973W6R2-F1
#
_cell.length_a   1.000
_cell.length_b   1.000
_cell.length_c   1.000
_cell.angle_alpha   90.00
_cell.angle_beta   90.00
_cell.angle_gamma   90.00
#
_symmetry.space_group_name_H-M   'P 1'
#
loop_
_entity.id
_entity.type
_entity.pdbx_description
1 polymer ?
#
loop_
_entity_poly.entity_id
_entity_poly.type
_entity_poly.pdbx_seq_one_letter_code
_entity_poly.pdbx_strand_id
1 'polypeptide(L)'
;MIAAFEKTISSDQPELEALPAGVAEPGSYADAGTEPQSRAAGELATIAVAWALLHEVRHIRHQREGTGAAPYGSDATEKHREEFSCDEFATAFLLEQIEQETKPTRGAGKAETPAG
;
A
#
# COMPACT_ATOMS: atom_id res chain seq x y z
N MET A 1 -1.58 -7.70 17.30
CA MET A 1 -0.58 -7.28 16.29
C MET A 1 0.79 -7.90 16.54
N ILE A 2 1.48 -7.62 17.66
CA ILE A 2 2.82 -8.18 17.92
C ILE A 2 2.85 -9.72 17.87
N ALA A 3 1.90 -10.39 18.55
CA ALA A 3 1.82 -11.85 18.50
C ALA A 3 1.52 -12.44 17.11
N ALA A 4 0.80 -11.72 16.25
CA ALA A 4 0.55 -12.16 14.88
C ALA A 4 1.80 -11.96 14.00
N PHE A 5 2.50 -10.83 14.19
CA PHE A 5 3.78 -10.55 13.54
C PHE A 5 4.83 -11.61 13.89
N GLU A 6 4.99 -11.93 15.18
CA GLU A 6 5.90 -12.99 15.66
C GLU A 6 5.54 -14.35 15.06
N LYS A 7 4.24 -14.66 14.95
CA LYS A 7 3.75 -15.90 14.33
C LYS A 7 4.09 -15.96 12.85
N THR A 8 3.81 -14.90 12.09
CA THR A 8 4.13 -14.80 10.65
C THR A 8 5.62 -14.97 10.37
N ILE A 9 6.51 -14.32 11.13
CA ILE A 9 7.97 -14.42 10.89
C ILE A 9 8.57 -15.77 11.32
N SER A 10 7.82 -16.56 12.10
CA SER A 10 8.23 -17.88 12.59
C SER A 10 7.59 -19.05 11.82
N SER A 11 6.74 -18.76 10.83
CA SER A 11 5.99 -19.77 10.06
C SER A 11 6.75 -20.18 8.80
N ASP A 12 6.66 -21.47 8.46
CA ASP A 12 7.18 -22.02 7.19
C ASP A 12 6.28 -21.67 5.99
N GLN A 13 5.05 -21.19 6.24
CA GLN A 13 4.05 -20.77 5.24
C GLN A 13 3.38 -19.46 5.70
N PRO A 14 4.12 -18.34 5.75
CA PRO A 14 3.67 -17.07 6.31
C PRO A 14 2.43 -16.49 5.62
N GLU A 15 2.19 -16.82 4.36
CA GLU A 15 1.04 -16.42 3.55
C GLU A 15 -0.29 -17.09 3.97
N LEU A 16 -0.24 -18.13 4.80
CA LEU A 16 -1.42 -18.83 5.32
C LEU A 16 -1.72 -18.46 6.77
N GLU A 17 -0.88 -17.64 7.40
CA GLU A 17 -1.09 -17.18 8.77
C GLU A 17 -2.20 -16.11 8.81
N ALA A 18 -3.27 -16.42 9.53
CA ALA A 18 -4.39 -15.50 9.69
C ALA A 18 -3.96 -14.17 10.34
N LEU A 19 -4.50 -13.07 9.82
CA LEU A 19 -4.30 -11.75 10.39
C LEU A 19 -4.95 -11.63 11.78
N PRO A 20 -4.53 -10.63 12.60
CA PRO A 20 -5.16 -10.37 13.89
C PRO A 20 -6.68 -10.20 13.76
N ALA A 21 -7.43 -10.67 14.76
CA ALA A 21 -8.88 -10.50 14.81
C ALA A 21 -9.30 -9.03 14.59
N GLY A 22 -10.20 -8.80 13.64
CA GLY A 22 -10.68 -7.47 13.25
C GLY A 22 -9.90 -6.79 12.14
N VAL A 23 -8.79 -7.38 11.67
CA VAL A 23 -8.09 -6.95 10.45
C VAL A 23 -8.71 -7.68 9.26
N ALA A 24 -9.14 -6.93 8.25
CA ALA A 24 -9.62 -7.51 7.01
C ALA A 24 -8.46 -8.20 6.28
N GLU A 25 -8.63 -9.46 5.90
CA GLU A 25 -7.68 -10.13 5.00
C GLU A 25 -7.65 -9.38 3.64
N PRO A 26 -6.47 -9.14 3.06
CA PRO A 26 -6.35 -8.60 1.72
C PRO A 26 -7.21 -9.42 0.75
N GLY A 27 -8.23 -8.79 0.17
CA GLY A 27 -9.13 -9.43 -0.79
C GLY A 27 -10.44 -10.01 -0.22
N SER A 28 -10.66 -10.00 1.10
CA SER A 28 -11.98 -10.32 1.69
C SER A 28 -12.61 -9.10 2.35
N TYR A 29 -13.26 -8.27 1.55
CA TYR A 29 -14.04 -7.17 2.08
C TYR A 29 -15.51 -7.59 2.30
N ALA A 30 -16.20 -6.90 3.22
CA ALA A 30 -17.64 -7.05 3.35
C ALA A 30 -18.35 -6.78 2.00
N ASP A 31 -19.49 -7.41 1.78
CA ASP A 31 -20.27 -7.16 0.58
C ASP A 31 -20.78 -5.71 0.58
N ALA A 32 -20.53 -4.99 -0.52
CA ALA A 32 -20.86 -3.57 -0.62
C ALA A 32 -22.39 -3.32 -0.66
N GLY A 33 -23.17 -4.30 -1.11
CA GLY A 33 -24.63 -4.22 -1.18
C GLY A 33 -25.31 -4.45 0.16
N THR A 34 -24.72 -5.28 1.03
CA THR A 34 -25.29 -5.57 2.35
C THR A 34 -24.66 -4.76 3.48
N GLU A 35 -23.35 -4.51 3.44
CA GLU A 35 -22.57 -3.94 4.55
C GLU A 35 -21.62 -2.81 4.06
N PRO A 36 -22.15 -1.72 3.47
CA PRO A 36 -21.33 -0.70 2.79
C PRO A 36 -20.37 0.05 3.71
N GLN A 37 -20.73 0.29 4.98
CA GLN A 37 -19.84 0.96 5.94
C GLN A 37 -18.65 0.06 6.33
N SER A 38 -18.90 -1.23 6.57
CA SER A 38 -17.86 -2.23 6.85
C SER A 38 -16.92 -2.40 5.66
N ARG A 39 -17.47 -2.38 4.44
CA ARG A 39 -16.69 -2.37 3.20
C ARG A 39 -15.78 -1.15 3.10
N ALA A 40 -16.35 0.05 3.24
CA ALA A 40 -15.58 1.30 3.15
C ALA A 40 -14.49 1.39 4.23
N ALA A 41 -14.76 0.94 5.46
CA ALA A 41 -13.78 0.91 6.53
C ALA A 41 -12.59 -0.03 6.20
N GLY A 42 -12.86 -1.20 5.63
CA GLY A 42 -11.82 -2.13 5.20
C GLY A 42 -10.96 -1.58 4.05
N GLU A 43 -11.59 -0.95 3.06
CA GLU A 43 -10.89 -0.31 1.93
C GLU A 43 -10.01 0.84 2.41
N LEU A 44 -10.53 1.72 3.27
CA LEU A 44 -9.74 2.80 3.88
C LEU A 44 -8.56 2.27 4.70
N ALA A 45 -8.77 1.21 5.49
CA ALA A 45 -7.69 0.59 6.26
C ALA A 45 -6.60 0.03 5.34
N THR A 46 -6.98 -0.60 4.23
CA THR A 46 -6.02 -1.15 3.26
C THR A 46 -5.22 -0.05 2.57
N ILE A 47 -5.88 1.06 2.18
CA ILE A 47 -5.21 2.23 1.61
C ILE A 47 -4.23 2.84 2.64
N ALA A 48 -4.64 2.98 3.89
CA ALA A 48 -3.79 3.51 4.95
C ALA A 48 -2.56 2.62 5.21
N VAL A 49 -2.73 1.30 5.22
CA VAL A 49 -1.62 0.34 5.35
C VAL A 49 -0.69 0.42 4.14
N ALA A 50 -1.23 0.49 2.92
CA ALA A 50 -0.42 0.63 1.71
C ALA A 50 0.42 1.91 1.72
N TRP A 51 -0.18 3.03 2.12
CA TRP A 51 0.52 4.30 2.28
C TRP A 51 1.64 4.20 3.32
N ALA A 52 1.36 3.64 4.50
CA ALA A 52 2.36 3.49 5.56
C ALA A 52 3.54 2.59 5.14
N LEU A 53 3.27 1.49 4.43
CA LEU A 53 4.34 0.62 3.92
C LEU A 53 5.21 1.33 2.88
N LEU A 54 4.62 2.11 1.97
CA LEU A 54 5.37 2.90 0.99
C LEU A 54 6.21 4.01 1.64
N HIS A 55 5.68 4.64 2.69
CA HIS A 55 6.41 5.61 3.51
C HIS A 55 7.70 5.01 4.08
N GLU A 56 7.58 3.86 4.73
CA GLU A 56 8.74 3.16 5.32
C GLU A 56 9.74 2.66 4.26
N VAL A 57 9.26 2.26 3.08
CA VAL A 57 10.15 1.94 1.94
C VAL A 57 11.01 3.14 1.56
N ARG A 58 10.47 4.37 1.62
CA ARG A 58 11.23 5.57 1.32
C ARG A 58 12.27 5.87 2.41
N HIS A 59 11.94 5.69 3.70
CA HIS A 59 12.93 5.75 4.78
C HIS A 59 14.08 4.75 4.58
N ILE A 60 13.78 3.49 4.22
CA ILE A 60 14.83 2.49 3.94
C ILE A 60 15.74 2.94 2.79
N ARG A 61 15.19 3.59 1.75
CA ARG A 61 16.00 4.17 0.67
C ARG A 61 16.90 5.30 1.19
N HIS A 62 16.36 6.22 1.99
CA HIS A 62 17.14 7.27 2.63
C HIS A 62 18.33 6.74 3.43
N GLN A 63 18.10 5.69 4.21
CA GLN A 63 19.15 5.02 4.99
C GLN A 63 20.23 4.38 4.10
N ARG A 64 19.83 3.70 3.02
CA ARG A 64 20.76 3.05 2.09
C ARG A 64 21.57 4.04 1.25
N GLU A 65 20.97 5.16 0.89
CA GLU A 65 21.58 6.22 0.08
C GLU A 65 22.42 7.18 0.91
N GLY A 66 22.34 7.10 2.24
CA GLY A 66 23.01 8.04 3.15
C GLY A 66 22.39 9.44 3.11
N THR A 67 21.13 9.55 2.68
CA THR A 67 20.36 10.80 2.59
C THR A 67 19.35 10.97 3.72
N GLY A 68 19.24 9.98 4.61
CA GLY A 68 18.41 10.06 5.81
C GLY A 68 18.96 11.04 6.83
N ALA A 69 18.06 11.71 7.54
CA ALA A 69 18.37 12.56 8.67
C ALA A 69 19.04 11.74 9.78
N ALA A 70 19.96 12.38 10.51
CA ALA A 70 20.68 11.70 11.58
C ALA A 70 19.71 11.24 12.69
N PRO A 71 19.72 9.95 13.09
CA PRO A 71 18.78 9.42 14.10
C PRO A 71 18.86 10.19 15.43
N TYR A 72 20.09 10.51 15.85
CA TYR A 72 20.39 11.26 17.07
C TYR A 72 20.70 12.74 16.79
N GLY A 73 20.43 13.21 15.58
CA GLY A 73 20.56 14.63 15.22
C GLY A 73 19.46 15.46 15.86
N SER A 74 19.80 16.69 16.26
CA SER A 74 18.85 17.67 16.79
C SER A 74 18.19 18.53 15.71
N ASP A 75 18.55 18.34 14.43
CA ASP A 75 17.97 19.13 13.34
C ASP A 75 16.55 18.63 13.01
N ALA A 76 15.57 19.35 13.56
CA ALA A 76 14.15 19.10 13.30
C ALA A 76 13.76 19.37 11.84
N THR A 77 14.48 20.26 11.14
CA THR A 77 14.19 20.61 9.75
C THR A 77 14.59 19.48 8.81
N GLU A 78 15.73 18.84 9.04
CA GLU A 78 16.16 17.67 8.26
C GLU A 78 15.19 16.50 8.42
N LYS A 79 14.79 16.19 9.67
CA LYS A 79 13.79 15.14 9.93
C LYS A 79 12.46 15.46 9.24
N HIS A 80 11.99 16.70 9.37
CA HIS A 80 10.75 17.13 8.72
C HIS A 80 10.82 16.98 7.19
N ARG A 81 11.95 17.32 6.55
CA ARG A 81 12.13 17.14 5.11
C ARG A 81 12.14 15.66 4.70
N GLU A 82 12.77 14.80 5.48
CA GLU A 82 12.77 13.36 5.23
C GLU A 82 11.35 12.80 5.29
N GLU A 83 10.60 13.05 6.37
CA GLU A 83 9.22 12.59 6.53
C GLU A 83 8.33 13.06 5.36
N PHE A 84 8.40 14.34 5.00
CA PHE A 84 7.62 14.89 3.88
C PHE A 84 7.97 14.24 2.54
N SER A 85 9.23 13.88 2.32
CA SER A 85 9.62 13.19 1.09
C SER A 85 9.16 11.72 1.07
N CYS A 86 8.94 11.11 2.24
CA CYS A 86 8.33 9.80 2.38
C CYS A 86 6.82 9.86 2.11
N ASP A 87 6.13 10.86 2.68
CA ASP A 87 4.72 11.16 2.40
C ASP A 87 4.48 11.42 0.91
N GLU A 88 5.33 12.25 0.29
CA GLU A 88 5.27 12.60 -1.13
C GLU A 88 5.44 11.36 -2.02
N PHE A 89 6.43 10.53 -1.73
CA PHE A 89 6.66 9.28 -2.46
C PHE A 89 5.46 8.34 -2.37
N ALA A 90 4.96 8.07 -1.16
CA ALA A 90 3.85 7.15 -0.95
C ALA A 90 2.58 7.63 -1.66
N THR A 91 2.31 8.93 -1.58
CA THR A 91 1.16 9.56 -2.24
C THR A 91 1.26 9.49 -3.75
N ALA A 92 2.40 9.89 -4.32
CA ALA A 92 2.61 9.87 -5.77
C ALA A 92 2.48 8.45 -6.33
N PHE A 93 3.09 7.46 -5.68
CA PHE A 93 3.02 6.07 -6.12
C PHE A 93 1.58 5.54 -6.15
N LEU A 94 0.81 5.76 -5.08
CA LEU A 94 -0.59 5.31 -5.03
C LEU A 94 -1.44 5.97 -6.12
N LEU A 95 -1.30 7.27 -6.32
CA LEU A 95 -2.06 8.00 -7.34
C LEU A 95 -1.70 7.55 -8.76
N GLU A 96 -0.42 7.36 -9.06
CA GLU A 96 0.04 6.86 -10.37
C GLU A 96 -0.48 5.46 -10.67
N GLN A 97 -0.48 4.55 -9.68
CA GLN A 97 -1.02 3.20 -9.87
C GLN A 97 -2.54 3.21 -10.05
N ILE A 98 -3.28 4.02 -9.29
CA ILE A 98 -4.72 4.22 -9.50
C ILE A 98 -4.98 4.74 -10.91
N GLU A 99 -4.19 5.69 -11.41
CA GLU A 99 -4.34 6.21 -12.77
C GLU A 99 -4.08 5.14 -13.84
N GLN A 100 -3.11 4.25 -13.62
CA GLN A 100 -2.81 3.15 -14.53
C GLN A 100 -3.96 2.14 -14.62
N GLU A 101 -4.56 1.78 -13.48
CA GLU A 101 -5.66 0.81 -13.42
C GLU A 101 -7.01 1.38 -13.86
N THR A 102 -7.20 2.69 -13.75
CA THR A 102 -8.45 3.37 -14.16
C THR A 102 -8.45 3.87 -15.60
N LYS A 103 -7.32 3.71 -16.33
CA LYS A 103 -7.29 3.97 -17.77
C LYS A 103 -8.21 2.97 -18.47
N PRO A 104 -9.19 3.43 -19.27
CA PRO A 104 -10.00 2.52 -20.05
C PRO A 104 -9.06 1.71 -20.95
N THR A 105 -9.04 0.39 -20.75
CA THR A 105 -8.41 -0.54 -21.69
C THR A 105 -8.95 -0.19 -23.06
N ARG A 106 -8.09 0.34 -23.95
CA ARG A 106 -8.47 0.53 -25.35
C ARG A 106 -8.90 -0.85 -25.83
N GLY A 107 -10.21 -1.01 -26.08
CA GLY A 107 -10.77 -2.25 -26.52
C GLY A 107 -9.94 -2.76 -27.70
N ALA A 108 -9.53 -4.02 -27.64
CA ALA A 108 -9.07 -4.73 -28.82
C ALA A 108 -10.21 -4.65 -29.84
N GLY A 109 -10.12 -3.68 -30.75
CA GLY A 109 -11.03 -3.56 -31.88
C GLY A 109 -10.98 -4.90 -32.61
N LYS A 110 -12.10 -5.61 -32.62
CA LYS A 110 -12.27 -6.77 -33.50
C LYS A 110 -11.93 -6.29 -34.90
N ALA A 111 -10.89 -6.88 -35.50
CA ALA A 111 -10.65 -6.73 -36.92
C ALA A 111 -11.89 -7.27 -37.63
N GLU A 112 -12.65 -6.38 -38.27
CA GLU A 112 -13.68 -6.77 -39.23
C GLU A 112 -12.95 -7.43 -40.40
N THR A 113 -13.16 -8.74 -40.55
CA THR A 113 -12.76 -9.47 -41.76
C THR A 113 -13.63 -8.95 -42.91
N PRO A 114 -13.05 -8.40 -43.98
CA PRO A 114 -13.85 -8.02 -45.14
C PRO A 114 -14.38 -9.30 -45.80
N ALA A 115 -15.69 -9.32 -46.05
CA ALA A 115 -16.30 -10.33 -46.89
C ALA A 115 -15.82 -10.12 -48.35
N GLY A 116 -15.17 -11.14 -48.90
CA GLY A 116 -14.75 -11.21 -50.29
C GLY A 116 -14.44 -12.64 -50.67
#